data_AF-Q5C032-F1
#
_entry.id   AF-Q5C032-F1
#
_cell.length_a   1.000
_cell.length_b   1.000
_cell.length_c   1.000
_cell.angle_alpha   90.00
_cell.angle_beta   90.00
_cell.angle_gamma   90.00
#
_symmetry.space_group_name_H-M   'P 1'
#
loop_
_entity.id
_entity.type
_entity.pdbx_description
1 polymer ?
#
loop_
_entity_poly.entity_id
_entity_poly.type
_entity_poly.pdbx_seq_one_letter_code
_entity_poly.pdbx_strand_id
1 'polypeptide(L)'
;AASGLSQANTEGETSDNLIVGFPIPAILNELKRGRNLKCSVCRLHGACVGCVVNACHTTFHLPCLIKAQGVTIFEGNFPSYCRRHANRQVCLVLHVIGFRL
;
A
#
# COMPACT_ATOMS: atom_id res chain seq x y z
N ALA A 1 5.06 7.13 -6.65
CA ALA A 1 3.90 6.24 -6.57
C ALA A 1 4.40 4.83 -6.33
N ALA A 2 3.65 4.09 -5.50
CA ALA A 2 3.95 2.80 -4.84
C ALA A 2 5.40 2.58 -4.36
N SER A 3 5.57 2.34 -3.06
CA SER A 3 6.88 1.98 -2.49
C SER A 3 7.22 0.51 -2.69
N GLY A 4 8.52 0.21 -2.67
CA GLY A 4 9.07 -1.15 -2.75
C GLY A 4 9.39 -1.78 -1.39
N LEU A 5 8.69 -1.39 -0.31
CA LEU A 5 8.87 -2.05 0.98
C LEU A 5 8.29 -3.46 0.90
N SER A 6 9.16 -4.47 0.98
CA SER A 6 8.82 -5.89 0.89
C SER A 6 9.37 -6.63 2.10
N GLN A 7 8.71 -7.72 2.47
CA GLN A 7 9.22 -8.62 3.50
C GLN A 7 10.42 -9.39 2.95
N ALA A 8 11.47 -9.52 3.77
CA ALA A 8 12.62 -10.35 3.43
C ALA A 8 12.28 -11.83 3.66
N ASN A 9 12.79 -12.69 2.77
CA ASN A 9 12.63 -14.13 2.90
C ASN A 9 13.56 -14.63 4.02
N THR A 10 13.02 -14.84 5.21
CA THR A 10 13.81 -15.24 6.39
C THR A 10 14.03 -16.76 6.44
N GLU A 11 14.77 -17.31 5.48
CA GLU A 11 15.44 -18.58 5.73
C GLU A 11 16.80 -18.28 6.39
N GLY A 12 16.81 -18.25 7.73
CA GLY A 12 18.05 -18.28 8.52
C GLY A 12 18.64 -16.95 9.04
N GLU A 13 17.96 -15.81 8.94
CA GLU A 13 18.48 -14.52 9.42
C GLU A 13 17.99 -14.15 10.84
N THR A 14 18.92 -13.62 11.65
CA THR A 14 18.70 -13.16 13.03
C THR A 14 17.70 -11.99 13.11
N SER A 15 16.78 -12.09 14.07
CA SER A 15 15.61 -11.24 14.29
C SER A 15 15.87 -9.74 14.52
N ASP A 16 17.10 -9.36 14.87
CA ASP A 16 17.34 -8.09 15.57
C ASP A 16 17.25 -6.85 14.66
N ASN A 17 17.28 -7.05 13.33
CA ASN A 17 17.18 -6.00 12.32
C ASN A 17 15.86 -5.99 11.54
N LEU A 18 14.87 -6.79 11.97
CA LEU A 18 13.58 -6.93 11.29
C LEU A 18 12.42 -6.54 12.20
N ILE A 19 11.38 -5.95 11.63
CA ILE A 19 10.07 -5.74 12.28
C ILE A 19 9.03 -6.46 11.42
N VAL A 20 8.48 -7.58 11.91
CA VAL A 20 7.47 -8.38 11.20
C VAL A 20 7.94 -8.79 9.78
N GLY A 21 9.20 -9.18 9.66
CA GLY A 21 9.81 -9.57 8.38
C GLY A 21 10.25 -8.40 7.48
N PHE A 22 10.04 -7.14 7.88
CA PHE A 22 10.54 -5.97 7.16
C PHE A 22 11.87 -5.49 7.72
N PRO A 23 12.90 -5.25 6.89
CA PRO A 23 14.15 -4.65 7.35
C PRO A 23 13.95 -3.26 7.95
N ILE A 24 14.48 -3.01 9.16
CA ILE A 24 14.42 -1.69 9.81
C ILE A 24 14.95 -0.57 8.89
N PRO A 25 16.07 -0.73 8.17
CA PRO A 25 16.55 0.30 7.23
C PRO A 25 15.53 0.62 6.13
N ALA A 26 14.82 -0.40 5.63
CA ALA A 26 13.80 -0.22 4.61
C ALA A 26 12.58 0.54 5.16
N ILE A 27 12.15 0.23 6.38
CA ILE A 27 11.07 0.97 7.08
C ILE A 27 11.45 2.44 7.25
N LEU A 28 12.67 2.73 7.70
CA LEU A 28 13.11 4.12 7.90
C LEU A 28 13.17 4.91 6.58
N ASN A 29 13.63 4.28 5.49
CA ASN A 29 13.62 4.89 4.17
C ASN A 29 12.18 5.16 3.69
N GLU A 30 11.27 4.24 3.95
CA GLU A 30 9.87 4.36 3.59
C GLU A 30 9.16 5.47 4.38
N LEU A 31 9.48 5.63 5.67
CA LEU A 31 9.02 6.75 6.49
C LEU A 31 9.52 8.10 5.95
N LYS A 32 10.80 8.20 5.58
CA LYS A 32 11.37 9.43 4.99
C LYS A 32 10.68 9.78 3.67
N ARG A 33 10.47 8.80 2.80
CA ARG A 33 9.77 8.98 1.52
C ARG A 33 8.32 9.41 1.73
N GLY A 34 7.59 8.70 2.59
CA GLY A 34 6.18 8.93 2.86
C GLY A 34 5.87 10.30 3.44
N ARG A 35 6.76 10.83 4.30
CA ARG A 35 6.65 12.18 4.88
C ARG A 35 6.53 13.29 3.82
N ASN A 36 7.15 13.13 2.66
CA ASN A 36 7.13 14.15 1.60
C ASN A 36 5.93 14.01 0.65
N LEU A 37 5.16 12.92 0.74
CA LEU A 37 4.03 12.68 -0.17
C LEU A 37 2.76 13.39 0.31
N LYS A 38 2.12 14.10 -0.62
CA LYS A 38 0.82 14.74 -0.38
C LYS A 38 -0.32 13.79 -0.69
N CYS A 39 -1.31 13.75 0.18
CA CYS A 39 -2.53 12.98 -0.02
C CYS A 39 -3.37 13.61 -1.13
N SER A 40 -3.84 12.80 -2.07
CA SER A 40 -4.66 13.27 -3.20
C SER A 40 -6.07 13.71 -2.75
N VAL A 41 -6.49 13.32 -1.55
CA VAL A 41 -7.80 13.63 -0.96
C VAL A 41 -7.72 14.84 -0.03
N CYS A 42 -7.01 14.73 1.09
CA CYS A 42 -6.96 15.80 2.11
C CYS A 42 -5.82 16.82 1.88
N ARG A 43 -4.95 16.59 0.88
CA ARG A 43 -3.81 17.47 0.53
C ARG A 43 -2.72 17.65 1.59
N LEU A 44 -2.83 16.99 2.74
CA LEU A 44 -1.81 16.95 3.78
C LEU A 44 -0.69 15.95 3.46
N HIS A 45 0.49 16.15 4.07
CA HIS A 45 1.67 15.29 3.92
C HIS A 45 1.52 13.95 4.67
N GLY A 46 2.43 13.00 4.44
CA GLY A 46 2.43 11.67 5.08
C GLY A 46 1.63 10.61 4.34
N ALA A 47 1.37 10.79 3.04
CA ALA A 47 0.54 9.89 2.25
C ALA A 47 1.32 8.68 1.70
N CYS A 48 1.60 7.68 2.55
CA CYS A 48 2.46 6.55 2.18
C CYS A 48 1.84 5.59 1.15
N VAL A 49 0.50 5.51 1.07
CA VAL A 49 -0.19 4.55 0.20
C VAL A 49 -0.26 5.07 -1.22
N GLY A 50 0.42 4.42 -2.16
CA GLY A 50 0.41 4.79 -3.58
C GLY A 50 -0.37 3.79 -4.43
N CYS A 51 -0.98 4.26 -5.53
CA CYS A 51 -1.51 3.34 -6.54
C CYS A 51 -0.37 2.54 -7.18
N VAL A 52 -0.55 1.22 -7.34
CA VAL A 52 0.47 0.32 -7.91
C VAL A 52 0.64 0.47 -9.42
N VAL A 53 -0.33 1.06 -10.12
CA VAL A 53 -0.22 1.30 -11.57
C VAL A 53 0.90 2.32 -11.81
N ASN A 54 1.96 1.94 -12.53
CA ASN A 54 3.18 2.75 -12.71
C ASN A 54 2.91 4.19 -13.22
N ALA A 55 1.97 4.37 -14.15
CA ALA A 55 1.58 5.67 -14.68
C ALA A 55 0.73 6.53 -13.71
N CYS A 56 0.34 5.98 -12.56
CA CYS A 56 -0.54 6.61 -11.59
C CYS A 56 0.25 7.14 -10.39
N HIS A 57 0.50 8.44 -10.36
CA HIS A 57 1.27 9.07 -9.28
C HIS A 57 0.45 9.42 -8.03
N THR A 58 -0.80 8.96 -7.93
CA THR A 58 -1.66 9.32 -6.79
C THR A 58 -1.24 8.60 -5.52
N THR A 59 -1.17 9.37 -4.45
CA THR A 59 -0.80 8.93 -3.11
C THR A 59 -1.89 9.33 -2.12
N PHE A 60 -2.06 8.53 -1.06
CA PHE A 60 -3.15 8.63 -0.11
C PHE A 60 -2.65 8.26 1.30
N HIS A 61 -3.29 8.84 2.32
CA HIS A 61 -3.38 8.12 3.60
C HIS A 61 -4.29 6.90 3.40
N LEU A 62 -4.03 5.80 4.10
CA LEU A 62 -4.90 4.63 4.05
C LEU A 62 -6.39 4.95 4.29
N PRO A 63 -6.80 5.69 5.35
CA PRO A 63 -8.20 6.04 5.54
C PRO A 63 -8.76 6.94 4.42
N CYS A 64 -7.92 7.80 3.83
CA CYS A 64 -8.33 8.64 2.70
C CYS A 64 -8.57 7.83 1.44
N LEU A 65 -7.74 6.81 1.17
CA LEU A 65 -7.92 5.89 0.04
C LEU A 65 -9.28 5.20 0.14
N ILE A 66 -9.61 4.63 1.31
CA ILE A 66 -10.86 3.92 1.55
C ILE A 66 -12.06 4.87 1.35
N LYS A 67 -12.02 6.06 1.94
CA LYS A 67 -13.07 7.09 1.73
C LYS A 67 -13.23 7.50 0.27
N ALA A 68 -12.15 7.49 -0.50
CA ALA A 68 -12.16 7.78 -1.93
C ALA A 68 -12.57 6.59 -2.81
N GLN A 69 -13.06 5.49 -2.23
CA GLN A 69 -13.45 4.26 -2.93
C GLN A 69 -12.26 3.61 -3.68
N GLY A 70 -11.05 3.76 -3.14
CA GLY A 70 -9.92 2.94 -3.52
C GLY A 70 -9.94 1.57 -2.84
N VAL A 71 -9.11 0.65 -3.33
CA VAL A 71 -8.99 -0.71 -2.81
C VAL A 71 -7.56 -0.94 -2.37
N THR A 72 -7.36 -1.63 -1.25
CA THR A 72 -6.07 -2.17 -0.86
C THR A 72 -6.23 -3.66 -0.60
N ILE A 73 -5.29 -4.45 -1.10
CA ILE A 73 -5.24 -5.90 -0.85
C ILE A 73 -4.19 -6.11 0.23
N PHE A 74 -4.53 -6.82 1.31
CA PHE A 74 -3.63 -7.08 2.44
C PHE A 74 -2.91 -8.42 2.31
N GLU A 75 -2.54 -8.78 1.08
CA GLU A 75 -1.90 -10.05 0.73
C GLU A 75 -0.70 -9.79 -0.19
N GLY A 76 0.31 -10.65 -0.10
CA GLY A 76 1.55 -10.54 -0.87
C GLY A 76 2.24 -9.20 -0.62
N ASN A 77 2.44 -8.42 -1.68
CA ASN A 77 3.13 -7.13 -1.60
C ASN A 77 2.19 -5.94 -1.32
N PHE A 78 1.06 -6.20 -0.64
CA PHE A 78 0.10 -5.20 -0.17
C PHE A 78 -0.35 -4.16 -1.23
N PRO A 79 -0.75 -4.57 -2.45
CA PRO A 79 -0.99 -3.61 -3.52
C PRO A 79 -2.24 -2.76 -3.28
N SER A 80 -2.15 -1.47 -3.60
CA SER A 80 -3.25 -0.51 -3.49
C SER A 80 -3.62 0.10 -4.86
N TYR A 81 -4.90 0.36 -5.06
CA TYR A 81 -5.48 0.87 -6.30
C TYR A 81 -6.37 2.07 -5.99
N CYS A 82 -6.12 3.19 -6.68
CA CYS A 82 -7.02 4.33 -6.59
C CYS A 82 -8.36 4.00 -7.27
N ARG A 83 -9.42 4.77 -7.00
CA ARG A 83 -10.76 4.56 -7.59
C ARG A 83 -10.75 4.33 -9.10
N ARG A 84 -9.89 5.04 -9.84
CA ARG A 84 -9.77 4.91 -11.31
C ARG A 84 -9.20 3.56 -11.77
N HIS A 85 -8.41 2.91 -10.92
CA HIS A 85 -7.73 1.65 -11.22
C HIS A 85 -8.24 0.46 -10.38
N ALA A 86 -9.15 0.71 -9.44
CA ALA A 86 -9.79 -0.33 -8.64
C ALA A 86 -10.74 -1.21 -9.47
N ASN A 87 -11.41 -0.61 -10.46
CA ASN A 87 -12.38 -1.24 -11.37
C ASN A 87 -11.88 -2.52 -12.05
N ARG A 88 -10.58 -2.66 -12.31
CA ARG A 88 -10.00 -3.86 -12.95
C ARG A 88 -9.83 -5.04 -11.98
N GLN A 89 -10.05 -4.83 -10.68
CA GLN A 89 -9.80 -5.82 -9.63
C GLN A 89 -11.02 -6.17 -8.79
N VAL A 90 -12.10 -5.37 -8.86
CA VAL A 90 -13.36 -5.63 -8.16
C VAL A 90 -13.96 -6.99 -8.56
N CYS A 91 -13.64 -7.52 -9.75
CA CYS A 91 -14.05 -8.87 -10.16
C CYS A 91 -13.41 -10.00 -9.33
N LEU A 92 -12.19 -9.80 -8.82
CA LEU A 92 -11.51 -10.78 -7.95
C LEU A 92 -12.02 -10.68 -6.51
N VAL A 93 -12.12 -9.47 -5.95
CA VAL A 93 -12.45 -9.29 -4.53
C VAL A 93 -13.90 -9.76 -4.22
N LEU A 94 -14.86 -9.58 -5.14
CA LEU A 94 -16.24 -10.08 -4.99
C LEU A 94 -16.34 -11.61 -4.89
N HIS A 95 -15.39 -12.37 -5.44
CA HIS A 95 -15.38 -13.84 -5.32
C HIS A 95 -14.72 -14.33 -4.01
N VAL A 96 -13.84 -13.54 -3.39
CA VAL A 96 -13.08 -13.97 -2.19
C VAL A 96 -13.72 -13.53 -0.88
N ILE A 97 -14.37 -12.35 -0.83
CA ILE A 97 -15.21 -11.94 0.30
C ILE A 97 -16.67 -12.14 -0.09
N GLY A 98 -17.20 -13.32 0.25
CA GLY A 98 -18.56 -13.76 -0.05
C GLY A 98 -19.63 -12.85 0.53
N PHE A 99 -19.89 -11.71 -0.11
CA PHE A 99 -21.18 -11.06 -0.07
C PHE A 99 -22.10 -11.82 -1.03
N ARG A 100 -22.78 -12.84 -0.49
CA ARG A 100 -24.05 -13.27 -1.06
C ARG A 100 -25.00 -12.08 -0.97
N LEU A 101 -25.46 -11.61 -2.12
CA LEU A 101 -26.69 -10.82 -2.21
C LEU A 101 -27.86 -11.63 -1.61
#